data_AF-A0A397SXY6-F1
#
_entry.id   AF-A0A397SXY6-F1
#
_cell.length_a   1.000
_cell.length_b   1.000
_cell.length_c   1.000
_cell.angle_alpha   90.00
_cell.angle_beta   90.00
_cell.angle_gamma   90.00
#
_symmetry.space_group_name_H-M   'P 1'
#
loop_
_entity.id
_entity.type
_entity.pdbx_description
1 polymer ?
#
loop_
_entity_poly.entity_id
_entity_poly.type
_entity_poly.pdbx_seq_one_letter_code
_entity_poly.pdbx_strand_id
1 'polypeptide(L)'
;MFKGSLFNSFKSSGGSSIPSNVQKDAILEQLIAIIPDADQEYLKYCIGFYHDNHVERISEKIFNINKGHYPKIPEGCKNANSTKAKNNFLLQLNELFPECDVGFLREKLCDLNHSHLQQIIEQLLIMDKSGDKGGYPRRADPFIIEPWELIRSQSYRKAVRYRLYNDFPDTWRSTIKAILAENNFDYKKSFEKLKELATNNWWNSIFSMFRRKLYKEVENSELLDELQNLQVIKLEAQSKADHEIAKQVNFNEYTKNDQLITCGCCYGDYPFEDLTCCSEGHLFCKGCINHLVQEGLFGQGSLRGKQINCIEPTGCDGYFANDQLKSTLIPDLFKNYLDSLIEHSLKQSNLSLIQCPFCNYCEADDDDLLNIFKQLRIPKSSKSFILLASLPVAILPFFTSFESIFSIFAALNVVVILILPQIVWNVMDVYPLKAWIGEFDNIVKRVKRKRRGNVFKCQNPECSKISCLLCSRESRPFHKCYEQEQDSLRLYVEKAMADAVKRTCPKCHISFTKADGCNKMTCRCGYVMCYLCRKDLRQESYAHFCDHFRPMPGQKCKKCNKCDLYKTEDEEKVIKEAATKARNEFLKSHPEARDVNLLENNVIGPVTGEDDNYFRETIEKAVEKVIDYLLP
;
A
#
# COMPACT_ATOMS: atom_id res chain seq x y z
N MET A 1 34.27 25.00 -3.37
CA MET A 1 35.11 26.06 -3.97
C MET A 1 34.57 26.37 -5.36
N PHE A 2 33.79 27.44 -5.49
CA PHE A 2 33.73 28.35 -6.64
C PHE A 2 33.01 29.60 -6.10
N LYS A 3 33.82 30.57 -5.65
CA LYS A 3 33.39 31.95 -5.36
C LYS A 3 33.64 32.76 -6.63
N GLY A 4 32.65 33.54 -7.07
CA GLY A 4 32.78 34.54 -8.12
C GLY A 4 31.38 35.12 -8.41
N SER A 5 31.01 36.25 -7.83
CA SER A 5 31.29 37.60 -8.38
C SER A 5 30.81 37.76 -9.82
N LEU A 6 29.49 37.89 -10.03
CA LEU A 6 28.90 38.42 -11.26
C LEU A 6 27.70 39.36 -11.04
N PHE A 7 27.46 39.82 -9.80
CA PHE A 7 26.45 40.85 -9.53
C PHE A 7 27.13 42.14 -9.11
N ASN A 8 27.55 42.92 -10.10
CA ASN A 8 27.72 44.36 -9.93
C ASN A 8 27.75 45.06 -11.28
N SER A 9 26.66 45.76 -11.57
CA SER A 9 26.56 47.00 -12.34
C SER A 9 25.35 46.95 -13.27
N PHE A 10 24.18 47.36 -12.79
CA PHE A 10 23.26 48.15 -13.59
C PHE A 10 22.48 49.12 -12.68
N LYS A 11 22.56 50.40 -13.07
CA LYS A 11 22.06 51.57 -12.35
C LYS A 11 20.56 51.45 -12.04
N SER A 12 20.23 51.77 -10.79
CA SER A 12 18.91 52.17 -10.35
C SER A 12 18.49 53.48 -11.04
N SER A 13 17.44 53.44 -11.86
CA SER A 13 16.64 54.62 -12.18
C SER A 13 15.18 54.30 -11.87
N GLY A 14 14.70 54.88 -10.78
CA GLY A 14 13.31 54.78 -10.33
C GLY A 14 12.36 55.36 -11.36
N GLY A 15 11.37 54.55 -11.71
CA GLY A 15 10.21 54.91 -12.53
C GLY A 15 9.22 53.78 -12.43
N SER A 16 8.14 53.98 -11.67
CA SER A 16 7.02 53.06 -11.54
C SER A 16 6.23 53.05 -12.85
N SER A 17 6.72 52.30 -13.84
CA SER A 17 5.97 51.96 -15.05
C SER A 17 5.78 50.46 -15.11
N ILE A 18 4.54 50.04 -15.33
CA ILE A 18 4.22 48.64 -15.60
C ILE A 18 5.05 48.22 -16.82
N PRO A 19 5.88 47.16 -16.74
CA PRO A 19 6.77 46.79 -17.83
C PRO A 19 5.96 46.46 -19.08
N SER A 20 6.38 47.01 -20.22
CA SER A 20 5.79 46.68 -21.52
C SER A 20 5.99 45.19 -21.82
N ASN A 21 5.18 44.59 -22.69
CA ASN A 21 5.32 43.16 -23.03
C ASN A 21 6.74 42.80 -23.50
N VAL A 22 7.39 43.72 -24.23
CA VAL A 22 8.79 43.57 -24.69
C VAL A 22 9.78 43.53 -23.52
N GLN A 23 9.56 44.32 -22.47
CA GLN A 23 10.39 44.27 -21.26
C GLN A 23 10.17 42.99 -20.46
N LYS A 24 8.94 42.48 -20.41
CA LYS A 24 8.64 41.19 -19.74
C LYS A 24 9.30 40.01 -20.43
N ASP A 25 9.34 40.02 -21.76
CA ASP A 25 10.01 38.97 -22.55
C ASP A 25 11.53 39.00 -22.31
N ALA A 26 12.15 40.18 -22.27
CA ALA A 26 13.58 40.32 -21.95
C ALA A 26 13.91 39.85 -20.51
N ILE A 27 13.04 40.13 -19.54
CA ILE A 27 13.19 39.64 -18.16
C ILE A 27 13.05 38.11 -18.10
N LEU A 28 12.11 37.55 -18.87
CA LEU A 28 11.90 36.11 -18.94
C LEU A 28 13.13 35.39 -19.52
N GLU A 29 13.74 35.92 -20.58
CA GLU A 29 14.98 35.37 -21.15
C GLU A 29 16.12 35.34 -20.13
N GLN A 30 16.27 36.40 -19.33
CA GLN A 30 17.26 36.45 -18.26
C GLN A 30 17.00 35.39 -17.18
N LEU A 31 15.73 35.19 -16.79
CA LEU A 31 15.35 34.17 -15.82
C LEU A 31 15.57 32.74 -16.35
N ILE A 32 15.27 32.49 -17.62
CA ILE A 32 15.53 31.20 -18.27
C ILE A 32 17.04 30.91 -18.35
N ALA A 33 17.87 31.93 -18.54
CA ALA A 33 19.32 31.76 -18.52
C ALA A 33 19.86 31.34 -17.13
N ILE A 34 19.22 31.81 -16.04
CA ILE A 34 19.57 31.44 -14.66
C ILE A 34 18.97 30.07 -14.30
N ILE A 35 17.75 29.77 -14.75
CA ILE A 35 16.96 28.60 -14.36
C ILE A 35 16.34 27.94 -15.61
N PRO A 36 17.14 27.22 -16.43
CA PRO A 36 16.72 26.75 -17.74
C PRO A 36 15.67 25.64 -17.71
N ASP A 37 15.56 24.91 -16.59
CA ASP A 37 14.60 23.83 -16.37
C ASP A 37 13.27 24.30 -15.76
N ALA A 38 13.12 25.60 -15.46
CA ALA A 38 11.89 26.14 -14.89
C ALA A 38 10.74 26.19 -15.91
N ASP A 39 9.52 25.99 -15.42
CA ASP A 39 8.30 26.21 -16.18
C ASP A 39 8.18 27.69 -16.59
N GLN A 40 8.20 27.95 -17.90
CA GLN A 40 8.17 29.30 -18.45
C GLN A 40 6.90 30.06 -18.07
N GLU A 41 5.75 29.38 -18.00
CA GLU A 41 4.49 30.03 -17.62
C GLU A 41 4.47 30.36 -16.13
N TYR A 42 5.15 29.58 -15.29
CA TYR A 42 5.37 29.92 -13.88
C TYR A 42 6.26 31.16 -13.74
N LEU A 43 7.33 31.27 -14.53
CA LEU A 43 8.19 32.46 -14.50
C LEU A 43 7.43 33.71 -14.97
N LYS A 44 6.63 33.62 -16.05
CA LYS A 44 5.76 34.71 -16.49
C LYS A 44 4.75 35.11 -15.42
N TYR A 45 4.15 34.14 -14.75
CA TYR A 45 3.29 34.37 -13.60
C TYR A 45 4.03 35.14 -12.50
N CYS A 46 5.24 34.69 -12.11
CA CYS A 46 6.07 35.35 -11.10
C CYS A 46 6.43 36.80 -11.47
N ILE A 47 6.78 37.06 -12.73
CA ILE A 47 7.08 38.42 -13.21
C ILE A 47 5.89 39.36 -12.96
N GLY A 48 4.65 38.86 -13.05
CA GLY A 48 3.45 39.65 -12.77
C GLY A 48 3.26 40.09 -11.32
N PHE A 49 3.97 39.50 -10.34
CA PHE A 49 3.85 39.83 -8.91
C PHE A 49 4.81 40.89 -8.42
N TYR A 50 5.83 41.23 -9.20
CA TYR A 50 6.85 42.20 -8.82
C TYR A 50 6.74 43.44 -9.70
N HIS A 51 7.05 44.60 -9.13
CA HIS A 51 7.03 45.88 -9.84
C HIS A 51 8.42 46.30 -10.31
N ASP A 52 9.46 45.84 -9.61
CA ASP A 52 10.85 46.22 -9.77
C ASP A 52 11.78 45.05 -9.42
N ASN A 53 13.03 45.09 -9.91
CA ASN A 53 14.08 44.10 -9.64
C ASN A 53 13.63 42.63 -9.81
N HIS A 54 12.79 42.37 -10.83
CA HIS A 54 12.13 41.08 -11.07
C HIS A 54 13.08 39.88 -11.00
N VAL A 55 14.22 39.95 -11.71
CA VAL A 55 15.18 38.83 -11.78
C VAL A 55 15.77 38.51 -10.40
N GLU A 56 16.24 39.52 -9.68
CA GLU A 56 16.85 39.36 -8.35
C GLU A 56 15.82 38.84 -7.32
N ARG A 57 14.63 39.44 -7.26
CA ARG A 57 13.59 39.03 -6.30
C ARG A 57 13.07 37.61 -6.56
N ILE A 58 12.89 37.24 -7.82
CA ILE A 58 12.43 35.90 -8.20
C ILE A 58 13.50 34.85 -7.89
N SER A 59 14.77 35.11 -8.27
CA SER A 59 15.89 34.21 -7.99
C SER A 59 16.14 34.07 -6.48
N GLU A 60 16.09 35.16 -5.72
CA GLU A 60 16.22 35.13 -4.26
C GLU A 60 15.11 34.27 -3.63
N LYS A 61 13.86 34.44 -4.06
CA LYS A 61 12.74 33.63 -3.57
C LYS A 61 12.92 32.16 -3.89
N ILE A 62 13.37 31.82 -5.11
CA ILE A 62 13.55 30.43 -5.52
C ILE A 62 14.70 29.77 -4.75
N PHE A 63 15.88 30.40 -4.72
CA PHE A 63 17.08 29.77 -4.16
C PHE A 63 17.17 29.87 -2.64
N ASN A 64 16.80 31.02 -2.05
CA ASN A 64 16.98 31.24 -0.61
C ASN A 64 15.74 30.82 0.18
N ILE A 65 14.56 31.27 -0.24
CA ILE A 65 13.32 31.00 0.51
C ILE A 65 12.82 29.57 0.22
N ASN A 66 12.70 29.22 -1.06
CA ASN A 66 12.19 27.92 -1.47
C ASN A 66 13.27 26.82 -1.54
N LYS A 67 14.52 27.11 -1.15
CA LYS A 67 15.64 26.15 -1.15
C LYS A 67 15.81 25.43 -2.50
N GLY A 68 15.63 26.15 -3.60
CA GLY A 68 15.73 25.62 -4.96
C GLY A 68 14.52 24.80 -5.42
N HIS A 69 13.38 24.84 -4.73
CA HIS A 69 12.16 24.15 -5.14
C HIS A 69 11.29 25.09 -5.99
N TYR A 70 10.99 24.67 -7.23
CA TYR A 70 10.15 25.40 -8.17
C TYR A 70 9.56 24.43 -9.20
N PRO A 71 8.47 24.81 -9.90
CA PRO A 71 7.90 24.02 -10.99
C PRO A 71 8.89 23.86 -12.15
N LYS A 72 9.21 22.61 -12.50
CA LYS A 72 10.16 22.25 -13.56
C LYS A 72 9.45 21.69 -14.79
N ILE A 73 10.08 21.87 -15.94
CA ILE A 73 9.70 21.18 -17.19
C ILE A 73 10.21 19.73 -17.09
N PRO A 74 9.36 18.71 -17.31
CA PRO A 74 9.80 17.33 -17.31
C PRO A 74 10.85 17.06 -18.39
N GLU A 75 11.77 16.13 -18.13
CA GLU A 75 12.85 15.80 -19.07
C GLU A 75 12.32 15.39 -20.45
N GLY A 76 12.98 15.89 -21.50
CA GLY A 76 12.60 15.61 -22.89
C GLY A 76 11.26 16.19 -23.32
N CYS A 77 10.76 17.24 -22.64
CA CYS A 77 9.58 18.01 -23.02
C CYS A 77 9.94 19.43 -23.46
N LYS A 78 9.23 19.97 -24.45
CA LYS A 78 9.46 21.34 -24.96
C LYS A 78 8.96 22.42 -24.01
N ASN A 79 7.84 22.16 -23.34
CA ASN A 79 7.23 23.04 -22.34
C ASN A 79 6.32 22.22 -21.41
N ALA A 80 5.96 22.80 -20.26
CA ALA A 80 5.11 22.15 -19.26
C ALA A 80 3.67 21.87 -19.74
N ASN A 81 3.20 22.59 -20.76
CA ASN A 81 1.85 22.43 -21.32
C ASN A 81 1.76 21.39 -22.46
N SER A 82 2.89 20.82 -22.87
CA SER A 82 2.92 19.79 -23.91
C SER A 82 2.19 18.54 -23.43
N THR A 83 1.55 17.82 -24.36
CA THR A 83 0.85 16.56 -24.04
C THR A 83 1.73 15.58 -23.28
N LYS A 84 3.01 15.46 -23.67
CA LYS A 84 3.99 14.61 -22.99
C LYS A 84 4.25 15.05 -21.55
N ALA A 85 4.44 16.35 -21.30
CA ALA A 85 4.61 16.89 -19.95
C ALA A 85 3.37 16.67 -19.09
N LYS A 86 2.16 16.94 -19.62
CA LYS A 86 0.91 16.71 -18.89
C LYS A 86 0.69 15.23 -18.57
N ASN A 87 1.05 14.31 -19.45
CA ASN A 87 1.02 12.87 -19.16
C ASN A 87 2.04 12.48 -18.08
N ASN A 88 3.24 13.06 -18.06
CA ASN A 88 4.21 12.84 -16.98
C ASN A 88 3.66 13.35 -15.63
N PHE A 89 3.02 14.52 -15.61
CA PHE A 89 2.37 15.03 -14.40
C PHE A 89 1.18 14.17 -13.97
N LEU A 90 0.40 13.65 -14.91
CA LEU A 90 -0.71 12.72 -14.64
C LEU A 90 -0.20 11.45 -13.94
N LEU A 91 0.90 10.87 -14.44
CA LEU A 91 1.53 9.69 -13.83
C LEU A 91 2.00 9.99 -12.39
N GLN A 92 2.66 11.13 -12.17
CA GLN A 92 3.10 11.54 -10.83
C GLN A 92 1.93 11.80 -9.87
N LEU A 93 0.86 12.45 -10.35
CA LEU A 93 -0.35 12.65 -9.54
C LEU A 93 -1.00 11.32 -9.20
N ASN A 94 -0.98 10.36 -10.11
CA ASN A 94 -1.50 9.02 -9.90
C ASN A 94 -0.64 8.20 -8.94
N GLU A 95 0.67 8.42 -8.90
CA GLU A 95 1.54 7.83 -7.87
C GLU A 95 1.20 8.37 -6.47
N LEU A 96 0.82 9.65 -6.37
CA LEU A 96 0.49 10.33 -5.11
C LEU A 96 -0.96 10.15 -4.65
N PHE A 97 -1.90 10.08 -5.58
CA PHE A 97 -3.34 9.94 -5.34
C PHE A 97 -3.90 8.82 -6.23
N PRO A 98 -3.48 7.57 -5.97
CA PRO A 98 -3.78 6.44 -6.84
C PRO A 98 -5.25 6.08 -6.87
N GLU A 99 -6.03 6.44 -5.86
CA GLU A 99 -7.48 6.25 -5.86
C GLU A 99 -8.25 7.35 -6.59
N CYS A 100 -7.64 8.48 -6.95
CA CYS A 100 -8.34 9.57 -7.64
C CYS A 100 -8.73 9.17 -9.07
N ASP A 101 -9.92 9.57 -9.52
CA ASP A 101 -10.35 9.34 -10.90
C ASP A 101 -9.39 10.01 -11.92
N VAL A 102 -8.95 9.24 -12.91
CA VAL A 102 -7.96 9.71 -13.90
C VAL A 102 -8.59 10.79 -14.81
N GLY A 103 -9.89 10.68 -15.11
CA GLY A 103 -10.62 11.70 -15.88
C GLY A 103 -10.64 13.06 -15.19
N PHE A 104 -10.91 13.07 -13.88
CA PHE A 104 -10.85 14.26 -13.04
C PHE A 104 -9.45 14.88 -13.02
N LEU A 105 -8.40 14.08 -12.85
CA LEU A 105 -7.01 14.57 -12.89
C LEU A 105 -6.66 15.16 -14.26
N ARG A 106 -7.07 14.53 -15.36
CA ARG A 106 -6.86 15.04 -16.73
C ARG A 106 -7.52 16.40 -16.93
N GLU A 107 -8.77 16.56 -16.50
CA GLU A 107 -9.52 17.81 -16.59
C GLU A 107 -8.76 18.94 -15.87
N LYS A 108 -8.39 18.72 -14.60
CA LYS A 108 -7.61 19.68 -13.81
C LYS A 108 -6.27 20.03 -14.43
N LEU A 109 -5.55 19.05 -14.99
CA LEU A 109 -4.29 19.29 -15.70
C LEU A 109 -4.49 20.11 -16.97
N CYS A 110 -5.62 19.96 -17.65
CA CYS A 110 -5.92 20.70 -18.87
C CYS A 110 -6.34 22.14 -18.59
N ASP A 111 -6.99 22.41 -17.45
CA ASP A 111 -7.41 23.74 -17.01
C ASP A 111 -6.24 24.62 -16.55
N LEU A 112 -5.15 24.01 -16.08
CA LEU A 112 -3.97 24.72 -15.60
C LEU A 112 -2.96 25.01 -16.73
N ASN A 113 -2.31 26.17 -16.59
CA ASN A 113 -1.26 26.64 -17.51
C ASN A 113 0.14 26.61 -16.90
N HIS A 114 0.27 26.56 -15.57
CA HIS A 114 1.55 26.54 -14.85
C HIS A 114 1.42 25.80 -13.51
N SER A 115 2.54 25.37 -12.91
CA SER A 115 2.57 24.76 -11.56
C SER A 115 1.58 23.60 -11.37
N HIS A 116 1.41 22.78 -12.41
CA HIS A 116 0.42 21.71 -12.52
C HIS A 116 0.35 20.82 -11.28
N LEU A 117 1.48 20.26 -10.84
CA LEU A 117 1.53 19.36 -9.68
C LEU A 117 1.14 20.08 -8.39
N GLN A 118 1.81 21.19 -8.07
CA GLN A 118 1.64 21.87 -6.78
C GLN A 118 0.19 22.30 -6.56
N GLN A 119 -0.42 22.94 -7.56
CA GLN A 119 -1.79 23.42 -7.45
C GLN A 119 -2.79 22.26 -7.31
N ILE A 120 -2.61 21.18 -8.07
CA ILE A 120 -3.51 20.03 -8.02
C ILE A 120 -3.34 19.29 -6.69
N ILE A 121 -2.10 19.04 -6.23
CA ILE A 121 -1.83 18.39 -4.96
C ILE A 121 -2.47 19.17 -3.80
N GLU A 122 -2.32 20.50 -3.78
CA GLU A 122 -2.93 21.33 -2.74
C GLU A 122 -4.46 21.24 -2.76
N GLN A 123 -5.08 21.30 -3.94
CA GLN A 123 -6.52 21.12 -4.09
C GLN A 123 -6.98 19.74 -3.60
N LEU A 124 -6.29 18.67 -4.00
CA LEU A 124 -6.64 17.30 -3.60
C LEU A 124 -6.48 17.09 -2.09
N LEU A 125 -5.42 17.63 -1.48
CA LEU A 125 -5.22 17.57 -0.03
C LEU A 125 -6.30 18.34 0.75
N ILE A 126 -6.79 19.46 0.21
CA ILE A 126 -7.92 20.19 0.81
C ILE A 126 -9.21 19.37 0.69
N MET A 127 -9.46 18.76 -0.47
CA MET A 127 -10.63 17.91 -0.70
C MET A 127 -10.62 16.68 0.21
N ASP A 128 -9.48 16.02 0.38
CA ASP A 128 -9.35 14.82 1.24
C ASP A 128 -9.64 15.13 2.72
N LYS A 129 -9.25 16.33 3.20
CA LYS A 129 -9.58 16.81 4.56
C LYS A 129 -11.08 17.04 4.77
N SER A 130 -11.85 17.25 3.72
CA SER A 130 -13.28 17.60 3.81
C SER A 130 -14.23 16.39 3.94
N GLY A 131 -13.71 15.16 3.85
CA GLY A 131 -14.47 13.91 4.04
C GLY A 131 -15.56 13.66 2.99
N ASP A 132 -16.52 12.76 3.30
CA ASP A 132 -17.52 12.19 2.39
C ASP A 132 -18.42 13.19 1.64
N LYS A 133 -18.45 14.47 2.04
CA LYS A 133 -19.28 15.51 1.39
C LYS A 133 -18.50 16.44 0.45
N GLY A 134 -17.17 16.31 0.35
CA GLY A 134 -16.31 17.19 -0.46
C GLY A 134 -15.05 16.52 -1.05
N GLY A 135 -14.92 15.19 -0.93
CA GLY A 135 -13.80 14.44 -1.51
C GLY A 135 -13.80 14.41 -3.04
N TYR A 136 -12.62 14.13 -3.62
CA TYR A 136 -12.49 13.90 -5.06
C TYR A 136 -13.07 12.53 -5.47
N PRO A 137 -13.53 12.37 -6.73
CA PRO A 137 -14.03 11.10 -7.22
C PRO A 137 -12.97 10.01 -7.13
N ARG A 138 -13.35 8.83 -6.62
CA ARG A 138 -12.45 7.68 -6.45
C ARG A 138 -12.77 6.56 -7.43
N ARG A 139 -11.75 5.85 -7.87
CA ARG A 139 -11.85 4.69 -8.78
C ARG A 139 -11.62 3.37 -8.06
N ALA A 140 -12.13 2.29 -8.65
CA ALA A 140 -12.04 0.93 -8.09
C ALA A 140 -10.62 0.35 -8.15
N ASP A 141 -9.92 0.58 -9.26
CA ASP A 141 -8.58 0.04 -9.53
C ASP A 141 -7.50 1.14 -9.37
N PRO A 142 -6.91 1.29 -8.18
CA PRO A 142 -5.90 2.32 -7.93
C PRO A 142 -4.58 2.01 -8.63
N PHE A 143 -3.74 3.03 -8.80
CA PHE A 143 -2.40 3.00 -9.42
C PHE A 143 -2.37 2.70 -10.93
N ILE A 144 -3.30 1.93 -11.47
CA ILE A 144 -3.32 1.58 -12.89
C ILE A 144 -3.88 2.77 -13.70
N ILE A 145 -3.17 3.16 -14.76
CA ILE A 145 -3.64 4.06 -15.81
C ILE A 145 -3.54 3.29 -17.12
N GLU A 146 -4.67 3.08 -17.77
CA GLU A 146 -4.67 2.44 -19.09
C GLU A 146 -4.18 3.43 -20.16
N PRO A 147 -3.53 2.98 -21.26
CA PRO A 147 -3.00 3.89 -22.28
C PRO A 147 -4.03 4.86 -22.86
N TRP A 148 -5.30 4.45 -22.95
CA TRP A 148 -6.39 5.30 -23.44
C TRP A 148 -6.82 6.40 -22.47
N GLU A 149 -6.43 6.30 -21.19
CA GLU A 149 -6.67 7.31 -20.17
C GLU A 149 -5.61 8.40 -20.17
N LEU A 150 -4.59 8.31 -21.02
CA LEU A 150 -3.62 9.39 -21.19
C LEU A 150 -4.22 10.55 -21.99
N ILE A 151 -3.68 11.75 -21.81
CA ILE A 151 -4.06 12.92 -22.61
C ILE A 151 -3.56 12.69 -24.03
N ARG A 152 -4.48 12.77 -25.00
CA ARG A 152 -4.17 12.56 -26.42
C ARG A 152 -3.73 13.84 -27.11
N SER A 153 -2.72 13.73 -27.98
CA SER A 153 -2.20 14.87 -28.74
C SER A 153 -3.22 15.37 -29.78
N GLN A 154 -3.14 16.65 -30.15
CA GLN A 154 -4.07 17.21 -31.14
C GLN A 154 -3.92 16.58 -32.53
N SER A 155 -2.70 16.15 -32.90
CA SER A 155 -2.43 15.39 -34.12
C SER A 155 -3.11 14.02 -34.09
N TYR A 156 -2.97 13.26 -32.98
CA TYR A 156 -3.66 11.98 -32.79
C TYR A 156 -5.18 12.14 -32.86
N ARG A 157 -5.75 13.11 -32.12
CA ARG A 157 -7.20 13.39 -32.12
C ARG A 157 -7.74 13.68 -33.53
N LYS A 158 -6.94 14.32 -34.38
CA LYS A 158 -7.28 14.57 -35.79
C LYS A 158 -7.20 13.29 -36.63
N ALA A 159 -6.14 12.50 -36.45
CA ALA A 159 -5.93 11.25 -37.16
C ALA A 159 -7.05 10.23 -36.89
N VAL A 160 -7.36 9.97 -35.61
CA VAL A 160 -8.44 9.07 -35.19
C VAL A 160 -9.78 9.52 -35.77
N ARG A 161 -10.08 10.81 -35.68
CA ARG A 161 -11.33 11.37 -36.19
C ARG A 161 -11.49 11.14 -37.69
N TYR A 162 -10.43 11.37 -38.46
CA TYR A 162 -10.48 11.18 -39.92
C TYR A 162 -10.56 9.70 -40.28
N ARG A 163 -9.88 8.85 -39.51
CA ARG A 163 -9.97 7.40 -39.67
C ARG A 163 -11.39 6.90 -39.44
N LEU A 164 -12.02 7.26 -38.32
CA LEU A 164 -13.41 6.88 -38.04
C LEU A 164 -14.43 7.48 -39.03
N TYR A 165 -14.16 8.65 -39.61
CA TYR A 165 -14.99 9.17 -40.71
C TYR A 165 -14.93 8.31 -41.97
N ASN A 166 -13.80 7.65 -42.22
CA ASN A 166 -13.63 6.74 -43.33
C ASN A 166 -14.20 5.35 -43.01
N ASP A 167 -14.04 4.88 -41.76
CA ASP A 167 -14.57 3.57 -41.32
C ASP A 167 -16.10 3.56 -41.20
N PHE A 168 -16.71 4.68 -40.80
CA PHE A 168 -18.15 4.85 -40.63
C PHE A 168 -18.70 6.00 -41.49
N PRO A 169 -18.66 5.88 -42.83
CA PRO A 169 -19.02 6.97 -43.74
C PRO A 169 -20.49 7.40 -43.61
N ASP A 170 -21.37 6.47 -43.23
CA ASP A 170 -22.81 6.68 -43.12
C ASP A 170 -23.24 7.31 -41.78
N THR A 171 -22.36 7.32 -40.78
CA THR A 171 -22.68 7.90 -39.46
C THR A 171 -22.53 9.42 -39.48
N TRP A 172 -23.38 10.12 -38.71
CA TRP A 172 -23.27 11.57 -38.56
C TRP A 172 -21.96 11.95 -37.87
N ARG A 173 -21.26 12.95 -38.44
CA ARG A 173 -19.98 13.42 -37.91
C ARG A 173 -20.09 13.99 -36.50
N SER A 174 -21.23 14.58 -36.14
CA SER A 174 -21.53 15.03 -34.78
C SER A 174 -21.55 13.86 -33.80
N THR A 175 -22.18 12.74 -34.17
CA THR A 175 -22.22 11.51 -33.38
C THR A 175 -20.82 10.94 -33.19
N ILE A 176 -20.02 10.85 -34.26
CA ILE A 176 -18.61 10.39 -34.16
C ILE A 176 -17.80 11.29 -33.23
N LYS A 177 -17.96 12.62 -33.32
CA LYS A 177 -17.27 13.56 -32.43
C LYS A 177 -17.71 13.41 -30.96
N ALA A 178 -18.99 13.17 -30.71
CA ALA A 178 -19.51 12.99 -29.36
C ALA A 178 -18.95 11.70 -28.73
N ILE A 179 -18.97 10.59 -29.47
CA ILE A 179 -18.41 9.31 -29.01
C ILE A 179 -16.90 9.42 -28.77
N LEU A 180 -16.18 10.12 -29.65
CA LEU A 180 -14.76 10.38 -29.43
C LEU A 180 -14.50 11.21 -28.18
N ALA A 181 -15.34 12.21 -27.88
CA ALA A 181 -15.17 13.01 -26.67
C ALA A 181 -15.44 12.18 -25.40
N GLU A 182 -16.46 11.32 -25.43
CA GLU A 182 -16.81 10.43 -24.32
C GLU A 182 -15.72 9.40 -24.03
N ASN A 183 -15.08 8.86 -25.07
CA ASN A 183 -14.06 7.82 -24.96
C ASN A 183 -12.61 8.36 -24.92
N ASN A 184 -12.40 9.62 -24.54
CA ASN A 184 -11.07 10.26 -24.50
C ASN A 184 -10.26 10.11 -25.82
N PHE A 185 -10.96 10.16 -26.95
CA PHE A 185 -10.43 10.03 -28.31
C PHE A 185 -9.75 8.69 -28.63
N ASP A 186 -9.97 7.67 -27.81
CA ASP A 186 -9.48 6.32 -28.06
C ASP A 186 -10.12 5.72 -29.32
N TYR A 187 -9.31 5.17 -30.24
CA TYR A 187 -9.82 4.62 -31.48
C TYR A 187 -10.60 3.33 -31.24
N LYS A 188 -10.03 2.36 -30.51
CA LYS A 188 -10.66 1.05 -30.27
C LYS A 188 -12.04 1.18 -29.62
N LYS A 189 -12.14 1.87 -28.47
CA LYS A 189 -13.42 2.03 -27.75
C LYS A 189 -14.46 2.79 -28.58
N SER A 190 -14.02 3.81 -29.31
CA SER A 190 -14.92 4.57 -30.19
C SER A 190 -15.40 3.73 -31.37
N PHE A 191 -14.53 2.91 -31.96
CA PHE A 191 -14.87 2.02 -33.06
C PHE A 191 -15.89 0.96 -32.64
N GLU A 192 -15.68 0.30 -31.49
CA GLU A 192 -16.60 -0.71 -30.96
C GLU A 192 -17.99 -0.12 -30.69
N LYS A 193 -18.05 1.03 -30.02
CA LYS A 193 -19.32 1.74 -29.75
C LYS A 193 -20.03 2.19 -31.03
N LEU A 194 -19.29 2.67 -32.02
CA LEU A 194 -19.85 3.03 -33.33
C LEU A 194 -20.36 1.81 -34.09
N LYS A 195 -19.66 0.68 -34.00
CA LYS A 195 -20.06 -0.58 -34.64
C LYS A 195 -21.37 -1.11 -34.06
N GLU A 196 -21.54 -1.08 -32.74
CA GLU A 196 -22.79 -1.47 -32.08
C GLU A 196 -23.97 -0.57 -32.48
N LEU A 197 -23.74 0.74 -32.61
CA LEU A 197 -24.76 1.68 -33.09
C LEU A 197 -25.10 1.46 -34.57
N ALA A 198 -24.11 1.08 -35.38
CA ALA A 198 -24.32 0.80 -36.80
C ALA A 198 -25.12 -0.48 -37.04
N THR A 199 -24.96 -1.52 -36.21
CA THR A 199 -25.75 -2.77 -36.31
C THR A 199 -27.21 -2.57 -35.93
N ASN A 200 -27.52 -1.58 -35.09
CA ASN A 200 -28.87 -1.33 -34.57
C ASN A 200 -29.66 -0.25 -35.33
N ASN A 201 -29.06 0.39 -36.34
CA ASN A 201 -29.68 1.52 -37.05
C ASN A 201 -30.19 1.13 -38.45
N TRP A 202 -31.51 1.00 -38.56
CA TRP A 202 -32.23 0.82 -39.83
C TRP A 202 -32.03 1.96 -40.85
N TRP A 203 -31.60 3.15 -40.37
CA TRP A 203 -31.31 4.34 -41.19
C TRP A 203 -30.11 4.19 -42.15
N ASN A 204 -29.21 3.23 -41.92
CA ASN A 204 -28.05 2.96 -42.78
C ASN A 204 -28.46 2.53 -44.21
N SER A 205 -29.72 2.15 -44.43
CA SER A 205 -30.26 1.78 -45.74
C SER A 205 -30.68 2.99 -46.61
N ILE A 206 -30.88 4.17 -46.02
CA ILE A 206 -31.47 5.33 -46.73
C ILE A 206 -30.42 6.18 -47.48
N PHE A 207 -29.12 6.06 -47.15
CA PHE A 207 -28.07 6.95 -47.68
C PHE A 207 -26.96 6.27 -48.51
N SER A 208 -27.13 5.00 -48.89
CA SER A 208 -26.18 4.28 -49.76
C SER A 208 -25.98 4.91 -51.15
N MET A 209 -26.80 5.91 -51.53
CA MET A 209 -26.75 6.59 -52.82
C MET A 209 -25.84 7.84 -52.87
N PHE A 210 -25.29 8.31 -51.74
CA PHE A 210 -24.36 9.44 -51.74
C PHE A 210 -22.99 9.02 -51.19
N ARG A 211 -22.10 8.54 -52.08
CA ARG A 211 -20.69 8.29 -51.74
C ARG A 211 -20.03 9.59 -51.25
N ARG A 212 -19.82 9.69 -49.94
CA ARG A 212 -19.06 10.79 -49.34
C ARG A 212 -17.58 10.66 -49.71
N LYS A 213 -16.92 11.79 -49.97
CA LYS A 213 -15.48 11.84 -50.25
C LYS A 213 -14.69 11.36 -49.03
N LEU A 214 -13.80 10.40 -49.24
CA LEU A 214 -12.88 9.92 -48.21
C LEU A 214 -11.94 11.04 -47.75
N TYR A 215 -11.63 11.05 -46.46
CA TYR A 215 -10.64 11.93 -45.88
C TYR A 215 -9.23 11.38 -46.15
N LYS A 216 -8.29 12.27 -46.47
CA LYS A 216 -6.88 11.91 -46.53
C LYS A 216 -6.43 11.48 -45.13
N GLU A 217 -5.88 10.28 -45.02
CA GLU A 217 -5.36 9.78 -43.75
C GLU A 217 -4.24 10.70 -43.25
N VAL A 218 -4.24 10.92 -41.94
CA VAL A 218 -3.23 11.71 -41.25
C VAL A 218 -2.30 10.73 -40.59
N GLU A 219 -1.04 10.69 -41.02
CA GLU A 219 -0.02 9.85 -40.41
C GLU A 219 0.22 10.29 -38.95
N ASN A 220 0.11 9.32 -38.05
CA ASN A 220 0.39 9.49 -36.64
C ASN A 220 0.91 8.16 -36.09
N SER A 221 2.11 8.15 -35.51
CA SER A 221 2.77 6.93 -35.04
C SER A 221 1.98 6.20 -33.97
N GLU A 222 1.45 6.93 -32.98
CA GLU A 222 0.66 6.39 -31.86
C GLU A 222 -0.59 5.64 -32.35
N LEU A 223 -1.30 6.19 -33.35
CA LEU A 223 -2.46 5.51 -33.95
C LEU A 223 -2.04 4.29 -34.78
N LEU A 224 -0.93 4.36 -35.51
CA LEU A 224 -0.44 3.22 -36.30
C LEU A 224 -0.06 2.05 -35.39
N ASP A 225 0.62 2.31 -34.28
CA ASP A 225 0.98 1.31 -33.28
C ASP A 225 -0.29 0.68 -32.66
N GLU A 226 -1.31 1.48 -32.34
CA GLU A 226 -2.60 0.99 -31.83
C GLU A 226 -3.29 0.05 -32.83
N LEU A 227 -3.35 0.43 -34.11
CA LEU A 227 -3.94 -0.38 -35.17
C LEU A 227 -3.18 -1.69 -35.38
N GLN A 228 -1.84 -1.65 -35.34
CA GLN A 228 -1.01 -2.85 -35.44
C GLN A 228 -1.24 -3.80 -34.26
N ASN A 229 -1.31 -3.27 -33.03
CA ASN A 229 -1.61 -4.07 -31.84
C ASN A 229 -2.98 -4.76 -31.94
N LEU A 230 -4.00 -4.06 -32.44
CA LEU A 230 -5.31 -4.65 -32.69
C LEU A 230 -5.26 -5.79 -33.72
N GLN A 231 -4.42 -5.65 -34.75
CA GLN A 231 -4.21 -6.70 -35.74
C GLN A 231 -3.51 -7.92 -35.15
N VAL A 232 -2.51 -7.73 -34.28
CA VAL A 232 -1.84 -8.83 -33.56
C VAL A 232 -2.85 -9.59 -32.69
N ILE A 233 -3.66 -8.90 -31.89
CA ILE A 233 -4.69 -9.52 -31.05
C ILE A 233 -5.66 -10.36 -31.90
N LYS A 234 -6.06 -9.84 -33.07
CA LYS A 234 -6.93 -10.57 -34.00
C LYS A 234 -6.27 -11.84 -34.54
N LEU A 235 -4.99 -11.76 -34.92
CA LEU A 235 -4.22 -12.89 -35.42
C LEU A 235 -4.02 -13.96 -34.34
N GLU A 236 -3.76 -13.57 -33.10
CA GLU A 236 -3.65 -14.51 -31.97
C GLU A 236 -4.98 -15.23 -31.69
N ALA A 237 -6.10 -14.51 -31.73
CA ALA A 237 -7.42 -15.12 -31.58
C ALA A 237 -7.72 -16.12 -32.70
N GLN A 238 -7.36 -15.77 -33.94
CA GLN A 238 -7.48 -16.68 -35.08
C GLN A 238 -6.59 -17.91 -34.91
N SER A 239 -5.33 -17.73 -34.52
CA SER A 239 -4.38 -18.83 -34.29
C SER A 239 -4.87 -19.81 -33.22
N LYS A 240 -5.52 -19.31 -32.15
CA LYS A 240 -6.15 -20.17 -31.12
C LYS A 240 -7.31 -21.00 -31.70
N ALA A 241 -8.18 -20.39 -32.49
CA ALA A 241 -9.29 -21.09 -33.15
C ALA A 241 -8.78 -22.14 -34.16
N ASP A 242 -7.78 -21.80 -34.96
CA ASP A 242 -7.16 -22.71 -35.92
C ASP A 242 -6.50 -23.90 -35.19
N HIS A 243 -5.88 -23.66 -34.03
CA HIS A 243 -5.28 -24.72 -33.21
C HIS A 243 -6.34 -25.68 -32.64
N GLU A 244 -7.51 -25.20 -32.22
CA GLU A 244 -8.61 -26.05 -31.77
C GLU A 244 -9.14 -26.95 -32.89
N ILE A 245 -9.29 -26.40 -34.10
CA ILE A 245 -9.68 -27.16 -35.29
C ILE A 245 -8.62 -28.23 -35.59
N ALA A 246 -7.33 -27.87 -35.55
CA ALA A 246 -6.23 -28.80 -35.78
C ALA A 246 -6.26 -29.99 -34.78
N LYS A 247 -6.55 -29.74 -33.50
CA LYS A 247 -6.73 -30.82 -32.50
C LYS A 247 -7.87 -31.76 -32.84
N GLN A 248 -9.01 -31.23 -33.27
CA GLN A 248 -10.16 -32.06 -33.66
C GLN A 248 -9.85 -32.92 -34.88
N VAL A 249 -9.17 -32.34 -35.89
CA VAL A 249 -8.74 -33.08 -37.08
C VAL A 249 -7.76 -34.21 -36.69
N ASN A 250 -6.77 -33.90 -35.86
CA ASN A 250 -5.79 -34.88 -35.38
C ASN A 250 -6.48 -36.04 -34.64
N PHE A 251 -7.38 -35.74 -33.71
CA PHE A 251 -8.14 -36.76 -32.97
C PHE A 251 -8.93 -37.67 -33.91
N ASN A 252 -9.62 -37.10 -34.90
CA ASN A 252 -10.39 -37.86 -35.88
C ASN A 252 -9.52 -38.76 -36.76
N GLU A 253 -8.29 -38.35 -37.10
CA GLU A 253 -7.36 -39.15 -37.90
C GLU A 253 -6.83 -40.35 -37.11
N TYR A 254 -6.37 -40.12 -35.87
CA TYR A 254 -5.96 -41.21 -34.97
C TYR A 254 -7.09 -42.22 -34.74
N THR A 255 -8.32 -41.74 -34.57
CA THR A 255 -9.50 -42.60 -34.38
C THR A 255 -9.78 -43.45 -35.63
N LYS A 256 -9.68 -42.88 -36.83
CA LYS A 256 -9.92 -43.61 -38.09
C LYS A 256 -8.87 -44.70 -38.37
N ASN A 257 -7.65 -44.50 -37.89
CA ASN A 257 -6.53 -45.41 -38.10
C ASN A 257 -6.32 -46.40 -36.95
N ASP A 258 -7.18 -46.39 -35.92
CA ASP A 258 -7.02 -47.18 -34.69
C ASP A 258 -5.63 -47.00 -34.02
N GLN A 259 -5.13 -45.75 -34.01
CA GLN A 259 -3.79 -45.39 -33.52
C GLN A 259 -3.82 -44.66 -32.16
N LEU A 260 -4.98 -44.54 -31.53
CA LEU A 260 -5.10 -43.89 -30.22
C LEU A 260 -4.30 -44.65 -29.16
N ILE A 261 -3.73 -43.89 -28.24
CA ILE A 261 -2.87 -44.42 -27.17
C ILE A 261 -3.60 -44.27 -25.83
N THR A 262 -3.58 -45.33 -25.03
CA THR A 262 -4.24 -45.38 -23.73
C THR A 262 -3.43 -44.65 -22.66
N CYS A 263 -4.12 -43.83 -21.86
CA CYS A 263 -3.55 -43.19 -20.67
C CYS A 263 -3.40 -44.19 -19.52
N GLY A 264 -2.22 -44.25 -18.88
CA GLY A 264 -1.96 -45.15 -17.75
C GLY A 264 -2.73 -44.84 -16.45
N CYS A 265 -3.43 -43.71 -16.37
CA CYS A 265 -4.18 -43.30 -15.19
C CYS A 265 -5.70 -43.44 -15.36
N CYS A 266 -6.28 -42.84 -16.39
CA CYS A 266 -7.74 -42.86 -16.61
C CYS A 266 -8.20 -43.94 -17.60
N TYR A 267 -7.26 -44.65 -18.26
CA TYR A 267 -7.55 -45.62 -19.32
C TYR A 267 -8.37 -45.06 -20.49
N GLY A 268 -8.38 -43.73 -20.66
CA GLY A 268 -8.93 -43.07 -21.85
C GLY A 268 -7.94 -43.08 -23.01
N ASP A 269 -8.48 -43.00 -24.22
CA ASP A 269 -7.75 -43.05 -25.49
C ASP A 269 -7.48 -41.63 -26.02
N TYR A 270 -6.22 -41.33 -26.31
CA TYR A 270 -5.79 -40.00 -26.73
C TYR A 270 -4.77 -40.06 -27.88
N PRO A 271 -4.70 -39.03 -28.75
CA PRO A 271 -3.57 -38.83 -29.64
C PRO A 271 -2.28 -38.61 -28.86
N PHE A 272 -1.14 -38.95 -29.47
CA PHE A 272 0.18 -38.80 -28.83
C PHE A 272 0.45 -37.37 -28.35
N GLU A 273 0.00 -36.36 -29.11
CA GLU A 273 0.21 -34.94 -28.81
C GLU A 273 -0.52 -34.46 -27.55
N ASP A 274 -1.53 -35.22 -27.09
CA ASP A 274 -2.30 -34.96 -25.86
C ASP A 274 -1.87 -35.83 -24.68
N LEU A 275 -0.78 -36.58 -24.84
CA LEU A 275 -0.13 -37.36 -23.80
C LEU A 275 1.19 -36.71 -23.35
N THR A 276 1.67 -37.15 -22.19
CA THR A 276 2.92 -36.72 -21.58
C THR A 276 3.58 -37.92 -20.94
N CYS A 277 4.89 -38.08 -21.12
CA CYS A 277 5.64 -39.20 -20.58
C CYS A 277 6.40 -38.84 -19.30
N CYS A 278 6.55 -39.78 -18.37
CA CYS A 278 7.56 -39.68 -17.32
C CYS A 278 8.96 -40.02 -17.87
N SER A 279 10.00 -39.87 -17.04
CA SER A 279 11.38 -40.22 -17.39
C SER A 279 11.57 -41.68 -17.86
N GLU A 280 10.72 -42.60 -17.39
CA GLU A 280 10.75 -44.03 -17.76
C GLU A 280 9.83 -44.37 -18.94
N GLY A 281 9.15 -43.38 -19.54
CA GLY A 281 8.33 -43.58 -20.75
C GLY A 281 6.85 -43.93 -20.53
N HIS A 282 6.35 -43.98 -19.30
CA HIS A 282 4.91 -44.17 -19.05
C HIS A 282 4.10 -42.94 -19.49
N LEU A 283 3.01 -43.14 -20.22
CA LEU A 283 2.20 -42.09 -20.85
C LEU A 283 0.91 -41.78 -20.08
N PHE A 284 0.66 -40.49 -19.88
CA PHE A 284 -0.52 -39.98 -19.20
C PHE A 284 -1.14 -38.82 -19.96
N CYS A 285 -2.46 -38.72 -19.98
CA CYS A 285 -3.12 -37.58 -20.61
C CYS A 285 -2.89 -36.31 -19.80
N LYS A 286 -2.82 -35.17 -20.50
CA LYS A 286 -2.60 -33.86 -19.87
C LYS A 286 -3.63 -33.57 -18.77
N GLY A 287 -4.88 -34.04 -18.94
CA GLY A 287 -5.94 -33.92 -17.93
C GLY A 287 -5.58 -34.58 -16.59
N CYS A 288 -5.08 -35.82 -16.62
CA CYS A 288 -4.70 -36.54 -15.39
C CYS A 288 -3.55 -35.83 -14.65
N ILE A 289 -2.55 -35.35 -15.39
CA ILE A 289 -1.41 -34.62 -14.79
C ILE A 289 -1.86 -33.28 -14.20
N ASN A 290 -2.73 -32.53 -14.90
CA ASN A 290 -3.27 -31.28 -14.35
C ASN A 290 -4.07 -31.53 -13.05
N HIS A 291 -4.94 -32.54 -13.03
CA HIS A 291 -5.70 -32.90 -11.84
C HIS A 291 -4.80 -33.33 -10.67
N LEU A 292 -3.79 -34.14 -10.92
CA LEU A 292 -2.81 -34.55 -9.91
C LEU A 292 -2.13 -33.34 -9.25
N VAL A 293 -1.63 -32.41 -10.05
CA VAL A 293 -0.91 -31.24 -9.55
C VAL A 293 -1.86 -30.28 -8.84
N GLN A 294 -3.06 -30.07 -9.36
CA GLN A 294 -4.07 -29.24 -8.74
C GLN A 294 -4.49 -29.77 -7.36
N GLU A 295 -4.81 -31.05 -7.25
CA GLU A 295 -5.15 -31.70 -5.97
C GLU A 295 -3.97 -31.75 -5.00
N GLY A 296 -2.75 -31.90 -5.52
CA GLY A 296 -1.54 -31.95 -4.70
C GLY A 296 -1.08 -30.60 -4.15
N LEU A 297 -1.40 -29.48 -4.82
CA LEU A 297 -1.04 -28.13 -4.38
C LEU A 297 -2.13 -27.46 -3.54
N PHE A 298 -3.39 -27.60 -3.98
CA PHE A 298 -4.54 -26.88 -3.42
C PHE A 298 -5.51 -27.77 -2.64
N GLY A 299 -5.52 -29.07 -2.91
CA GLY A 299 -6.36 -30.05 -2.21
C GLY A 299 -5.73 -30.55 -0.91
N GLN A 300 -6.05 -31.79 -0.54
CA GLN A 300 -5.50 -32.46 0.65
C GLN A 300 -4.12 -33.10 0.40
N GLY A 301 -3.59 -33.03 -0.83
CA GLY A 301 -2.33 -33.65 -1.18
C GLY A 301 -1.10 -32.93 -0.61
N SER A 302 0.05 -33.62 -0.62
CA SER A 302 1.33 -33.14 -0.10
C SER A 302 2.39 -32.98 -1.21
N LEU A 303 2.04 -32.32 -2.32
CA LEU A 303 3.01 -32.03 -3.40
C LEU A 303 3.79 -30.72 -3.18
N ARG A 304 3.43 -29.91 -2.18
CA ARG A 304 4.12 -28.63 -1.92
C ARG A 304 5.60 -28.85 -1.63
N GLY A 305 6.46 -28.17 -2.37
CA GLY A 305 7.92 -28.27 -2.23
C GLY A 305 8.53 -29.58 -2.72
N LYS A 306 7.81 -30.41 -3.46
CA LYS A 306 8.27 -31.73 -3.93
C LYS A 306 8.17 -31.88 -5.45
N GLN A 307 9.04 -32.71 -6.00
CA GLN A 307 8.99 -33.10 -7.42
C GLN A 307 7.78 -33.99 -7.70
N ILE A 308 7.21 -33.88 -8.90
CA ILE A 308 6.08 -34.70 -9.33
C ILE A 308 6.62 -36.03 -9.87
N ASN A 309 6.32 -37.09 -9.14
CA ASN A 309 6.69 -38.45 -9.49
C ASN A 309 5.67 -39.08 -10.46
N CYS A 310 6.08 -40.17 -11.10
CA CYS A 310 5.21 -40.98 -11.93
C CYS A 310 4.00 -41.48 -11.12
N ILE A 311 2.84 -41.54 -11.78
CA ILE A 311 1.57 -41.99 -11.18
C ILE A 311 1.20 -43.41 -11.59
N GLU A 312 2.13 -44.15 -12.20
CA GLU A 312 1.89 -45.53 -12.60
C GLU A 312 1.66 -46.42 -11.35
N PRO A 313 0.56 -47.20 -11.29
CA PRO A 313 0.23 -48.01 -10.12
C PRO A 313 1.25 -49.10 -9.78
N THR A 314 2.06 -49.54 -10.75
CA THR A 314 3.04 -50.63 -10.59
C THR A 314 4.31 -50.21 -9.84
N GLY A 315 4.40 -48.96 -9.39
CA GLY A 315 5.53 -48.46 -8.61
C GLY A 315 6.70 -48.05 -9.49
N CYS A 316 6.53 -46.94 -10.22
CA CYS A 316 7.59 -46.35 -11.04
C CYS A 316 8.33 -45.24 -10.27
N ASP A 317 9.66 -45.30 -10.23
CA ASP A 317 10.53 -44.28 -9.63
C ASP A 317 10.78 -43.07 -10.55
N GLY A 318 10.15 -43.06 -11.73
CA GLY A 318 10.28 -41.98 -12.69
C GLY A 318 9.64 -40.67 -12.24
N TYR A 319 10.01 -39.58 -12.89
CA TYR A 319 9.48 -38.24 -12.60
C TYR A 319 9.14 -37.47 -13.88
N PHE A 320 8.43 -36.35 -13.73
CA PHE A 320 8.15 -35.43 -14.84
C PHE A 320 9.14 -34.26 -14.82
N ALA A 321 9.80 -34.02 -15.95
CA ALA A 321 10.72 -32.90 -16.10
C ALA A 321 9.97 -31.56 -16.20
N ASN A 322 10.63 -30.46 -15.80
CA ASN A 322 10.00 -29.13 -15.85
C ASN A 322 9.55 -28.72 -17.27
N ASP A 323 10.26 -29.13 -18.31
CA ASP A 323 9.88 -28.82 -19.69
C ASP A 323 8.61 -29.57 -20.12
N GLN A 324 8.46 -30.82 -19.67
CA GLN A 324 7.23 -31.60 -19.90
C GLN A 324 6.06 -31.00 -19.11
N LEU A 325 6.29 -30.61 -17.86
CA LEU A 325 5.26 -29.97 -17.04
C LEU A 325 4.85 -28.61 -17.63
N LYS A 326 5.78 -27.83 -18.17
CA LYS A 326 5.50 -26.53 -18.80
C LYS A 326 4.60 -26.65 -20.04
N SER A 327 4.73 -27.72 -20.81
CA SER A 327 3.89 -27.96 -22.00
C SER A 327 2.55 -28.66 -21.67
N THR A 328 2.44 -29.23 -20.48
CA THR A 328 1.31 -30.06 -20.05
C THR A 328 0.34 -29.33 -19.13
N LEU A 329 0.88 -28.61 -18.14
CA LEU A 329 0.10 -27.91 -17.15
C LEU A 329 -0.45 -26.61 -17.70
N ILE A 330 -1.62 -26.23 -17.20
CA ILE A 330 -2.17 -24.88 -17.41
C ILE A 330 -1.12 -23.86 -16.92
N PRO A 331 -0.86 -22.75 -17.64
CA PRO A 331 0.20 -21.81 -17.32
C PRO A 331 0.22 -21.35 -15.86
N ASP A 332 -0.94 -21.02 -15.29
CA ASP A 332 -1.08 -20.60 -13.90
C ASP A 332 -0.76 -21.74 -12.91
N LEU A 333 -1.13 -22.98 -13.24
CA LEU A 333 -0.85 -24.14 -12.40
C LEU A 333 0.65 -24.47 -12.39
N PHE A 334 1.32 -24.38 -13.53
CA PHE A 334 2.78 -24.54 -13.62
C PHE A 334 3.51 -23.48 -12.80
N LYS A 335 3.06 -22.23 -12.87
CA LYS A 335 3.61 -21.13 -12.07
C LYS A 335 3.49 -21.43 -10.56
N ASN A 336 2.29 -21.80 -10.10
CA ASN A 336 2.04 -22.15 -8.69
C ASN A 336 2.87 -23.35 -8.22
N TYR A 337 3.12 -24.34 -9.08
CA TYR A 337 4.01 -25.46 -8.78
C TYR A 337 5.45 -25.00 -8.54
N LEU A 338 6.02 -24.21 -9.47
CA LEU A 338 7.37 -23.66 -9.32
C LEU A 338 7.49 -22.78 -8.08
N ASP A 339 6.48 -21.93 -7.85
CA ASP A 339 6.33 -21.09 -6.67
C ASP A 339 6.42 -21.89 -5.37
N SER A 340 5.76 -23.05 -5.31
CA SER A 340 5.82 -23.93 -4.15
C SER A 340 7.21 -24.54 -3.92
N LEU A 341 7.94 -24.90 -4.98
CA LEU A 341 9.31 -25.39 -4.89
C LEU A 341 10.27 -24.31 -4.37
N ILE A 342 10.10 -23.08 -4.84
CA ILE A 342 10.89 -21.92 -4.42
C ILE A 342 10.63 -21.63 -2.94
N GLU A 343 9.36 -21.54 -2.53
CA GLU A 343 8.99 -21.26 -1.13
C GLU A 343 9.58 -22.29 -0.16
N HIS A 344 9.53 -23.58 -0.53
CA HIS A 344 10.14 -24.64 0.27
C HIS A 344 11.66 -24.51 0.36
N SER A 345 12.34 -24.21 -0.75
CA SER A 345 13.78 -24.00 -0.79
C SER A 345 14.21 -22.80 0.05
N LEU A 346 13.45 -21.71 0.01
CA LEU A 346 13.70 -20.50 0.79
C LEU A 346 13.51 -20.75 2.29
N LYS A 347 12.48 -21.49 2.71
CA LYS A 347 12.28 -21.86 4.12
C LYS A 347 13.41 -22.73 4.67
N GLN A 348 14.06 -23.52 3.84
CA GLN A 348 15.24 -24.30 4.20
C GLN A 348 16.51 -23.47 4.25
N SER A 349 16.57 -22.34 3.54
CA SER A 349 17.66 -21.39 3.68
C SER A 349 17.53 -20.70 5.04
N ASN A 350 18.49 -20.86 5.94
CA ASN A 350 18.52 -20.21 7.26
C ASN A 350 18.77 -18.69 7.17
N LEU A 351 18.18 -18.01 6.18
CA LEU A 351 18.32 -16.59 5.89
C LEU A 351 17.16 -15.82 6.52
N SER A 352 17.44 -14.62 7.01
CA SER A 352 16.40 -13.62 7.29
C SER A 352 15.86 -13.12 5.95
N LEU A 353 14.59 -13.39 5.67
CA LEU A 353 13.95 -13.03 4.40
C LEU A 353 12.81 -12.05 4.66
N ILE A 354 12.70 -11.03 3.81
CA ILE A 354 11.53 -10.17 3.73
C ILE A 354 10.75 -10.57 2.50
N GLN A 355 9.52 -11.03 2.71
CA GLN A 355 8.65 -11.52 1.65
C GLN A 355 7.57 -10.49 1.32
N CYS A 356 7.28 -10.34 0.03
CA CYS A 356 6.14 -9.58 -0.45
C CYS A 356 4.83 -10.25 0.02
N PRO A 357 3.85 -9.51 0.58
CA PRO A 357 2.57 -10.09 1.00
C PRO A 357 1.64 -10.44 -0.18
N PHE A 358 1.99 -10.04 -1.40
CA PHE A 358 1.16 -10.18 -2.59
C PHE A 358 1.67 -11.19 -3.62
N CYS A 359 2.92 -11.64 -3.49
CA CYS A 359 3.55 -12.60 -4.40
C CYS A 359 4.75 -13.27 -3.72
N ASN A 360 5.39 -14.23 -4.39
CA ASN A 360 6.53 -14.97 -3.81
C ASN A 360 7.88 -14.26 -3.91
N TYR A 361 7.90 -12.99 -4.31
CA TYR A 361 9.12 -12.20 -4.29
C TYR A 361 9.62 -12.03 -2.86
N CYS A 362 10.91 -12.32 -2.65
CA CYS A 362 11.57 -12.12 -1.37
C CYS A 362 12.95 -11.49 -1.56
N GLU A 363 13.36 -10.68 -0.59
CA GLU A 363 14.70 -10.13 -0.48
C GLU A 363 15.37 -10.70 0.76
N ALA A 364 16.67 -11.00 0.66
CA ALA A 364 17.47 -11.28 1.84
C ALA A 364 17.57 -10.00 2.68
N ASP A 365 17.27 -10.12 3.96
CA ASP A 365 17.41 -9.04 4.92
C ASP A 365 18.84 -9.06 5.45
N ASP A 366 19.71 -8.21 4.90
CA ASP A 366 21.15 -8.10 5.22
C ASP A 366 21.45 -7.60 6.65
N ASP A 367 20.47 -7.65 7.55
CA ASP A 367 20.48 -6.94 8.85
C ASP A 367 21.28 -7.65 9.97
N ASP A 368 22.26 -8.46 9.59
CA ASP A 368 22.91 -9.47 10.42
C ASP A 368 24.17 -8.97 11.19
N LEU A 369 24.13 -7.73 11.71
CA LEU A 369 25.11 -7.28 12.71
C LEU A 369 25.10 -8.17 13.96
N LEU A 370 23.94 -8.77 14.29
CA LEU A 370 23.79 -9.73 15.37
C LEU A 370 24.54 -11.05 15.11
N ASN A 371 24.77 -11.43 13.85
CA ASN A 371 25.60 -12.59 13.53
C ASN A 371 27.09 -12.32 13.78
N ILE A 372 27.56 -11.07 13.60
CA ILE A 372 28.91 -10.66 14.03
C ILE A 372 29.05 -10.77 15.55
N PHE A 373 28.04 -10.33 16.32
CA PHE A 373 28.06 -10.44 17.79
C PHE A 373 27.81 -11.87 18.31
N LYS A 374 27.03 -12.71 17.62
CA LYS A 374 26.89 -14.15 17.94
C LYS A 374 28.15 -14.95 17.59
N GLN A 375 28.89 -14.55 16.55
CA GLN A 375 30.20 -15.11 16.23
C GLN A 375 31.30 -14.63 17.17
N LEU A 376 31.15 -13.45 17.78
CA LEU A 376 31.83 -13.05 19.03
C LEU A 376 31.27 -13.86 20.22
N ARG A 377 31.27 -15.17 20.07
CA ARG A 377 31.12 -16.14 21.15
C ARG A 377 32.34 -15.95 22.03
N ILE A 378 32.28 -15.05 23.01
CA ILE A 378 33.27 -15.00 24.09
C ILE A 378 33.34 -16.43 24.61
N PRO A 379 34.47 -17.13 24.39
CA PRO A 379 34.52 -18.53 24.71
C PRO A 379 34.26 -18.66 26.21
N LYS A 380 33.27 -19.45 26.60
CA LYS A 380 32.99 -19.83 28.01
C LYS A 380 34.18 -20.52 28.71
N SER A 381 35.33 -20.61 28.04
CA SER A 381 36.61 -21.02 28.59
C SER A 381 37.22 -19.82 29.34
N SER A 382 36.97 -19.82 30.65
CA SER A 382 37.57 -18.96 31.68
C SER A 382 39.08 -18.75 31.57
N LYS A 383 39.81 -19.60 30.83
CA LYS A 383 41.27 -19.59 30.79
C LYS A 383 41.89 -18.38 30.07
N SER A 384 41.23 -17.82 29.05
CA SER A 384 41.81 -16.70 28.26
C SER A 384 41.74 -15.35 28.99
N PHE A 385 40.67 -15.12 29.77
CA PHE A 385 40.52 -13.91 30.58
C PHE A 385 41.42 -13.95 31.82
N ILE A 386 41.61 -15.14 32.43
CA ILE A 386 42.54 -15.34 33.55
C ILE A 386 43.99 -15.09 33.09
N LEU A 387 44.37 -15.49 31.86
CA LEU A 387 45.70 -15.26 31.33
C LEU A 387 46.00 -13.77 31.13
N LEU A 388 45.06 -12.99 30.56
CA LEU A 388 45.22 -11.55 30.37
C LEU A 388 45.25 -10.77 31.70
N ALA A 389 44.45 -11.19 32.69
CA ALA A 389 44.41 -10.58 34.02
C ALA A 389 45.61 -10.97 34.91
N SER A 390 46.29 -12.08 34.61
CA SER A 390 47.49 -12.55 35.34
C SER A 390 48.80 -11.89 34.89
N LEU A 391 48.80 -11.25 33.71
CA LEU A 391 49.98 -10.60 33.12
C LEU A 391 50.57 -9.46 33.98
N PRO A 392 49.77 -8.62 34.67
CA PRO A 392 50.30 -7.61 35.60
C PRO A 392 50.88 -8.24 36.88
N VAL A 393 50.34 -9.38 37.33
CA VAL A 393 50.77 -10.07 38.55
C VAL A 393 52.15 -10.72 38.37
N ALA A 394 52.47 -11.18 37.15
CA ALA A 394 53.77 -11.77 36.82
C ALA A 394 54.92 -10.72 36.75
N ILE A 395 54.59 -9.43 36.58
CA ILE A 395 55.59 -8.34 36.46
C ILE A 395 55.91 -7.71 37.83
N LEU A 396 55.01 -7.84 38.80
CA LEU A 396 55.18 -7.30 40.16
C LEU A 396 56.37 -7.84 40.99
N PRO A 397 56.89 -9.08 40.83
CA PRO A 397 58.04 -9.54 41.60
C PRO A 397 59.39 -9.00 41.08
N PHE A 398 59.44 -8.46 39.86
CA PHE A 398 60.69 -7.97 39.27
C PHE A 398 61.15 -6.60 39.80
N PHE A 399 60.31 -5.88 40.54
CA PHE A 399 60.59 -4.50 40.96
C PHE A 399 60.85 -4.30 42.46
N THR A 400 60.99 -5.35 43.27
CA THR A 400 61.22 -5.16 44.72
C THR A 400 62.35 -6.02 45.27
N SER A 401 63.59 -5.64 44.93
CA SER A 401 64.69 -5.82 45.87
C SER A 401 64.58 -4.75 46.97
N PHE A 402 64.11 -5.17 48.16
CA PHE A 402 64.19 -4.51 49.47
C PHE A 402 63.41 -3.18 49.60
N GLU A 403 62.30 -3.08 50.36
CA GLU A 403 62.14 -3.45 51.77
C GLU A 403 60.63 -3.58 52.16
N SER A 404 60.39 -4.45 53.15
CA SER A 404 59.29 -4.55 54.12
C SER A 404 57.79 -4.52 53.72
N ILE A 405 57.09 -5.62 54.06
CA ILE A 405 55.69 -5.81 54.56
C ILE A 405 54.51 -5.20 53.75
N PHE A 406 54.64 -4.01 53.20
CA PHE A 406 53.65 -3.32 52.37
C PHE A 406 53.30 -4.09 51.09
N SER A 407 54.26 -4.82 50.51
CA SER A 407 54.03 -5.59 49.26
C SER A 407 53.04 -6.76 49.46
N ILE A 408 53.00 -7.36 50.66
CA ILE A 408 52.04 -8.43 50.97
C ILE A 408 50.63 -7.85 51.12
N PHE A 409 50.48 -6.71 51.81
CA PHE A 409 49.19 -6.02 51.92
C PHE A 409 48.70 -5.47 50.57
N ALA A 410 49.59 -4.98 49.70
CA ALA A 410 49.23 -4.56 48.35
C ALA A 410 48.77 -5.75 47.50
N ALA A 411 49.47 -6.90 47.56
CA ALA A 411 49.05 -8.11 46.87
C ALA A 411 47.69 -8.64 47.38
N LEU A 412 47.45 -8.60 48.70
CA LEU A 412 46.17 -9.04 49.29
C LEU A 412 45.02 -8.10 48.92
N ASN A 413 45.26 -6.78 48.86
CA ASN A 413 44.28 -5.81 48.38
C ASN A 413 44.01 -5.94 46.87
N VAL A 414 45.03 -6.23 46.05
CA VAL A 414 44.85 -6.50 44.62
C VAL A 414 44.03 -7.77 44.40
N VAL A 415 44.28 -8.83 45.18
CA VAL A 415 43.48 -10.06 45.14
C VAL A 415 42.03 -9.78 45.55
N VAL A 416 41.80 -8.97 46.59
CA VAL A 416 40.45 -8.58 47.01
C VAL A 416 39.75 -7.71 45.95
N ILE A 417 40.45 -6.76 45.32
CA ILE A 417 39.92 -5.91 44.23
C ILE A 417 39.64 -6.70 42.95
N LEU A 418 40.39 -7.77 42.66
CA LEU A 418 40.17 -8.60 41.48
C LEU A 418 39.12 -9.69 41.71
N ILE A 419 39.00 -10.20 42.94
CA ILE A 419 38.06 -11.27 43.28
C ILE A 419 36.68 -10.73 43.66
N LEU A 420 36.58 -9.57 44.33
CA LEU A 420 35.29 -8.98 44.71
C LEU A 420 34.35 -8.74 43.51
N PRO A 421 34.79 -8.17 42.37
CA PRO A 421 33.95 -8.01 41.20
C PRO A 421 33.47 -9.35 40.63
N GLN A 422 34.31 -10.39 40.68
CA GLN A 422 33.97 -11.73 40.23
C GLN A 422 32.94 -12.40 41.15
N ILE A 423 33.04 -12.18 42.46
CA ILE A 423 32.06 -12.65 43.45
C ILE A 423 30.75 -11.88 43.28
N VAL A 424 30.79 -10.56 43.10
CA VAL A 424 29.59 -9.74 42.82
C VAL A 424 28.92 -10.19 41.52
N TRP A 425 29.69 -10.47 40.46
CA TRP A 425 29.17 -10.98 39.18
C TRP A 425 28.47 -12.34 39.32
N ASN A 426 29.00 -13.23 40.16
CA ASN A 426 28.45 -14.57 40.36
C ASN A 426 27.33 -14.62 41.41
N VAL A 427 27.33 -13.74 42.42
CA VAL A 427 26.35 -13.70 43.51
C VAL A 427 25.14 -12.84 43.15
N MET A 428 25.30 -11.79 42.33
CA MET A 428 24.22 -10.87 41.97
C MET A 428 23.40 -11.29 40.74
N ASP A 429 23.63 -12.51 40.21
CA ASP A 429 22.89 -13.16 39.12
C ASP A 429 22.23 -12.15 38.17
N VAL A 430 23.08 -11.43 37.41
CA VAL A 430 22.77 -10.14 36.77
C VAL A 430 21.69 -10.30 35.68
N TYR A 431 20.43 -10.34 36.12
CA TYR A 431 19.20 -10.15 35.35
C TYR A 431 19.20 -8.86 34.48
N PRO A 432 19.80 -7.72 34.87
CA PRO A 432 19.64 -6.50 34.08
C PRO A 432 20.32 -6.54 32.71
N LEU A 433 21.36 -7.36 32.48
CA LEU A 433 21.99 -7.48 31.15
C LEU A 433 21.07 -8.16 30.13
N LYS A 434 20.27 -9.14 30.54
CA LYS A 434 19.34 -9.84 29.65
C LYS A 434 18.15 -8.94 29.28
N ALA A 435 17.67 -8.13 30.22
CA ALA A 435 16.67 -7.09 29.99
C ALA A 435 17.23 -5.96 29.10
N TRP A 436 18.47 -5.52 29.35
CA TRP A 436 19.16 -4.52 28.53
C TRP A 436 19.41 -4.99 27.10
N ILE A 437 19.79 -6.26 26.88
CA ILE A 437 19.97 -6.82 25.54
C ILE A 437 18.63 -6.79 24.76
N GLY A 438 17.51 -7.09 25.43
CA GLY A 438 16.17 -7.01 24.82
C GLY A 438 15.75 -5.57 24.50
N GLU A 439 16.00 -4.63 25.40
CA GLU A 439 15.74 -3.20 25.16
C GLU A 439 16.65 -2.62 24.06
N PHE A 440 17.93 -3.00 24.04
CA PHE A 440 18.88 -2.58 23.02
C PHE A 440 18.52 -3.14 21.63
N ASP A 441 18.09 -4.41 21.55
CA ASP A 441 17.56 -5.01 20.32
C ASP A 441 16.33 -4.23 19.81
N ASN A 442 15.42 -3.84 20.71
CA ASN A 442 14.26 -3.02 20.36
C ASN A 442 14.63 -1.61 19.89
N ILE A 443 15.64 -0.97 20.52
CA ILE A 443 16.15 0.35 20.12
C ILE A 443 16.83 0.27 18.75
N VAL A 444 17.69 -0.73 18.51
CA VAL A 444 18.34 -0.96 17.21
C VAL A 444 17.29 -1.23 16.14
N LYS A 445 16.28 -2.07 16.40
CA LYS A 445 15.15 -2.30 15.48
C LYS A 445 14.40 -1.00 15.17
N ARG A 446 14.17 -0.13 16.17
CA ARG A 446 13.49 1.17 16.00
C ARG A 446 14.31 2.12 15.13
N VAL A 447 15.60 2.27 15.39
CA VAL A 447 16.52 3.12 14.60
C VAL A 447 16.66 2.61 13.17
N LYS A 448 16.78 1.28 12.98
CA LYS A 448 16.81 0.66 11.64
C LYS A 448 15.51 0.87 10.86
N ARG A 449 14.34 0.68 11.50
CA ARG A 449 13.02 0.98 10.89
C ARG A 449 12.92 2.44 10.46
N LYS A 450 13.45 3.36 11.27
CA LYS A 450 13.50 4.80 10.97
C LYS A 450 14.38 5.12 9.75
N ARG A 451 15.47 4.36 9.51
CA ARG A 451 16.36 4.53 8.34
C ARG A 451 15.86 3.85 7.06
N ARG A 452 15.40 2.60 7.14
CA ARG A 452 14.92 1.82 5.98
C ARG A 452 13.56 2.32 5.47
N GLY A 453 12.77 2.94 6.36
CA GLY A 453 11.37 3.20 6.13
C GLY A 453 10.52 1.94 6.36
N ASN A 454 9.22 2.12 6.56
CA ASN A 454 8.28 1.01 6.78
C ASN A 454 7.68 0.48 5.47
N VAL A 455 8.31 0.77 4.34
CA VAL A 455 7.77 0.57 3.00
C VAL A 455 8.66 -0.40 2.24
N PHE A 456 8.07 -1.48 1.76
CA PHE A 456 8.71 -2.49 0.93
C PHE A 456 8.15 -2.41 -0.48
N LYS A 457 9.01 -2.16 -1.46
CA LYS A 457 8.65 -2.17 -2.88
C LYS A 457 9.08 -3.49 -3.49
N CYS A 458 8.10 -4.28 -3.92
CA CYS A 458 8.36 -5.53 -4.60
C CYS A 458 9.06 -5.28 -5.95
N GLN A 459 10.20 -5.94 -6.21
CA GLN A 459 10.92 -5.81 -7.49
C GLN A 459 10.47 -6.83 -8.55
N ASN A 460 9.54 -7.74 -8.22
CA ASN A 460 8.91 -8.57 -9.25
C ASN A 460 8.12 -7.68 -10.23
N PRO A 461 8.45 -7.67 -11.54
CA PRO A 461 7.81 -6.79 -12.51
C PRO A 461 6.30 -7.01 -12.62
N GLU A 462 5.81 -8.23 -12.43
CA GLU A 462 4.38 -8.55 -12.47
C GLU A 462 3.61 -8.03 -11.26
N CYS A 463 4.27 -7.92 -10.10
CA CYS A 463 3.64 -7.47 -8.86
C CYS A 463 3.85 -5.97 -8.68
N SER A 464 5.10 -5.51 -8.58
CA SER A 464 5.50 -4.10 -8.38
C SER A 464 4.80 -3.36 -7.23
N LYS A 465 4.01 -4.06 -6.40
CA LYS A 465 3.22 -3.48 -5.33
C LYS A 465 4.11 -3.00 -4.20
N ILE A 466 3.67 -1.91 -3.59
CA ILE A 466 4.29 -1.33 -2.42
C ILE A 466 3.51 -1.83 -1.20
N SER A 467 4.20 -2.42 -0.24
CA SER A 467 3.61 -2.95 0.99
C SER A 467 4.22 -2.30 2.22
N CYS A 468 3.46 -2.25 3.31
CA CYS A 468 3.97 -1.79 4.58
C CYS A 468 4.58 -2.96 5.35
N LEU A 469 5.85 -2.85 5.77
CA LEU A 469 6.54 -3.87 6.56
C LEU A 469 5.95 -4.07 7.97
N LEU A 470 5.09 -3.16 8.44
CA LEU A 470 4.46 -3.24 9.77
C LEU A 470 3.13 -3.97 9.75
N CYS A 471 2.26 -3.69 8.78
CA CYS A 471 0.92 -4.28 8.70
C CYS A 471 0.75 -5.26 7.53
N SER A 472 1.78 -5.41 6.69
CA SER A 472 1.77 -6.26 5.48
C SER A 472 0.65 -5.93 4.48
N ARG A 473 0.06 -4.73 4.57
CA ARG A 473 -0.96 -4.23 3.63
C ARG A 473 -0.32 -3.37 2.55
N GLU A 474 -1.12 -3.06 1.53
CA GLU A 474 -0.71 -2.19 0.43
C GLU A 474 -0.42 -0.80 0.99
N SER A 475 0.81 -0.33 0.81
CA SER A 475 1.24 0.97 1.28
C SER A 475 0.99 2.00 0.20
N ARG A 476 0.11 2.95 0.52
CA ARG A 476 -0.21 4.11 -0.32
C ARG A 476 0.57 5.35 0.16
N PRO A 477 0.68 6.40 -0.67
CA PRO A 477 1.06 7.71 -0.17
C PRO A 477 0.16 8.09 1.03
N PHE A 478 0.76 8.61 2.09
CA PHE A 478 0.06 8.93 3.36
C PHE A 478 -0.57 7.72 4.07
N HIS A 479 -0.10 6.49 3.80
CA HIS A 479 -0.60 5.27 4.44
C HIS A 479 -0.55 5.35 5.97
N LYS A 480 -1.70 5.12 6.60
CA LYS A 480 -1.83 4.93 8.04
C LYS A 480 -2.03 3.45 8.34
N CYS A 481 -1.10 2.88 9.07
CA CYS A 481 -1.23 1.50 9.51
C CYS A 481 -2.49 1.34 10.37
N TYR A 482 -3.26 0.28 10.11
CA TYR A 482 -4.43 -0.11 10.89
C TYR A 482 -5.62 0.90 10.88
N GLU A 483 -5.71 1.76 9.87
CA GLU A 483 -6.83 2.72 9.75
C GLU A 483 -8.22 2.04 9.78
N GLN A 484 -8.39 0.93 9.06
CA GLN A 484 -9.65 0.17 9.08
C GLN A 484 -9.98 -0.45 10.45
N GLU A 485 -8.97 -0.79 11.26
CA GLU A 485 -9.18 -1.34 12.61
C GLU A 485 -9.44 -0.24 13.64
N GLN A 486 -8.84 0.94 13.44
CA GLN A 486 -9.19 2.14 14.21
C GLN A 486 -10.63 2.56 13.91
N ASP A 487 -11.01 2.59 12.64
CA ASP A 487 -12.38 2.86 12.22
C ASP A 487 -13.33 1.78 12.72
N SER A 488 -12.95 0.50 12.70
CA SER A 488 -13.81 -0.55 13.24
C SER A 488 -13.96 -0.45 14.77
N LEU A 489 -12.91 -0.10 15.52
CA LEU A 489 -12.99 0.18 16.95
C LEU A 489 -13.87 1.41 17.22
N ARG A 490 -13.67 2.50 16.46
CA ARG A 490 -14.45 3.72 16.56
C ARG A 490 -15.93 3.45 16.29
N LEU A 491 -16.25 2.80 15.16
CA LEU A 491 -17.61 2.43 14.77
C LEU A 491 -18.23 1.47 15.79
N TYR A 492 -17.46 0.53 16.35
CA TYR A 492 -17.92 -0.39 17.39
C TYR A 492 -18.29 0.36 18.67
N VAL A 493 -17.42 1.28 19.12
CA VAL A 493 -17.66 2.12 20.31
C VAL A 493 -18.83 3.10 20.08
N GLU A 494 -18.86 3.80 18.95
CA GLU A 494 -19.94 4.73 18.58
C GLU A 494 -21.30 4.01 18.49
N LYS A 495 -21.34 2.81 17.90
CA LYS A 495 -22.54 1.97 17.88
C LYS A 495 -22.98 1.58 19.28
N ALA A 496 -22.07 1.14 20.14
CA ALA A 496 -22.38 0.77 21.51
C ALA A 496 -22.89 1.97 22.33
N MET A 497 -22.32 3.16 22.14
CA MET A 497 -22.79 4.41 22.74
C MET A 497 -24.22 4.75 22.28
N ALA A 498 -24.50 4.64 20.98
CA ALA A 498 -25.84 4.87 20.43
C ALA A 498 -26.87 3.84 20.95
N ASP A 499 -26.49 2.55 21.02
CA ASP A 499 -27.30 1.44 21.55
C ASP A 499 -27.57 1.56 23.07
N ALA A 500 -26.73 2.30 23.80
CA ALA A 500 -26.91 2.54 25.23
C ALA A 500 -28.01 3.56 25.53
N VAL A 501 -28.19 4.56 24.66
CA VAL A 501 -29.22 5.60 24.81
C VAL A 501 -30.54 5.18 24.15
N LYS A 502 -30.49 4.64 22.92
CA LYS A 502 -31.72 4.23 22.23
C LYS A 502 -32.30 2.95 22.85
N ARG A 503 -33.63 2.86 22.86
CA ARG A 503 -34.36 1.64 23.19
C ARG A 503 -34.97 1.07 21.93
N THR A 504 -34.77 -0.21 21.70
CA THR A 504 -35.24 -0.92 20.50
C THR A 504 -36.42 -1.81 20.86
N CYS A 505 -37.54 -1.64 20.17
CA CYS A 505 -38.69 -2.53 20.33
C CYS A 505 -38.33 -3.97 19.91
N PRO A 506 -38.50 -5.00 20.77
CA PRO A 506 -38.22 -6.38 20.38
C PRO A 506 -39.24 -6.95 19.39
N LYS A 507 -40.40 -6.31 19.21
CA LYS A 507 -41.45 -6.76 18.28
C LYS A 507 -41.28 -6.20 16.87
N CYS A 508 -40.92 -4.93 16.73
CA CYS A 508 -40.87 -4.25 15.42
C CYS A 508 -39.54 -3.54 15.13
N HIS A 509 -38.56 -3.66 16.02
CA HIS A 509 -37.19 -3.15 15.89
C HIS A 509 -37.02 -1.64 15.68
N ILE A 510 -38.10 -0.87 15.83
CA ILE A 510 -38.02 0.60 15.83
C ILE A 510 -37.30 1.05 17.11
N SER A 511 -36.28 1.89 16.92
CA SER A 511 -35.52 2.52 18.00
C SER A 511 -36.14 3.86 18.39
N PHE A 512 -36.17 4.17 19.69
CA PHE A 512 -36.69 5.42 20.22
C PHE A 512 -35.95 5.82 21.50
N THR A 513 -35.89 7.13 21.78
CA THR A 513 -35.35 7.70 23.02
C THR A 513 -36.47 8.33 23.83
N LYS A 514 -36.26 8.50 25.13
CA LYS A 514 -37.23 9.18 26.00
C LYS A 514 -36.90 10.67 25.98
N ALA A 515 -37.85 11.51 25.55
CA ALA A 515 -37.68 12.97 25.61
C ALA A 515 -37.93 13.48 27.04
N ASP A 516 -39.09 13.14 27.63
CA ASP A 516 -39.46 13.43 29.02
C ASP A 516 -40.64 12.53 29.45
N GLY A 517 -40.85 12.35 30.76
CA GLY A 517 -42.05 11.70 31.30
C GLY A 517 -41.83 10.35 32.01
N CYS A 518 -42.76 9.41 31.82
CA CYS A 518 -42.82 8.13 32.54
C CYS A 518 -41.91 7.06 31.90
N ASN A 519 -41.28 6.20 32.71
CA ASN A 519 -40.43 5.09 32.24
C ASN A 519 -41.19 3.89 31.66
N LYS A 520 -42.52 3.93 31.63
CA LYS A 520 -43.37 2.97 30.90
C LYS A 520 -43.52 3.44 29.45
N MET A 521 -42.81 2.81 28.54
CA MET A 521 -42.81 3.17 27.12
C MET A 521 -43.73 2.25 26.32
N THR A 522 -44.55 2.83 25.44
CA THR A 522 -45.40 2.07 24.50
C THR A 522 -44.92 2.34 23.08
N CYS A 523 -44.51 1.30 22.38
CA CYS A 523 -44.15 1.36 20.97
C CYS A 523 -45.41 1.50 20.09
N ARG A 524 -45.27 2.08 18.90
CA ARG A 524 -46.35 2.21 17.89
C ARG A 524 -47.01 0.87 17.52
N CYS A 525 -46.28 -0.25 17.60
CA CYS A 525 -46.81 -1.60 17.35
C CYS A 525 -47.59 -2.22 18.53
N GLY A 526 -47.79 -1.47 19.61
CA GLY A 526 -48.50 -1.90 20.82
C GLY A 526 -47.63 -2.62 21.86
N TYR A 527 -46.33 -2.79 21.63
CA TYR A 527 -45.43 -3.38 22.63
C TYR A 527 -45.12 -2.38 23.77
N VAL A 528 -45.24 -2.81 25.03
CA VAL A 528 -44.99 -1.96 26.20
C VAL A 528 -43.79 -2.48 26.97
N MET A 529 -42.84 -1.61 27.31
CA MET A 529 -41.64 -1.98 28.04
C MET A 529 -41.21 -0.93 29.07
N CYS A 530 -40.36 -1.34 30.01
CA CYS A 530 -39.68 -0.43 30.91
C CYS A 530 -38.45 0.19 30.24
N TYR A 531 -38.31 1.51 30.27
CA TYR A 531 -37.16 2.23 29.71
C TYR A 531 -35.85 1.88 30.44
N LEU A 532 -35.90 1.64 31.75
CA LEU A 532 -34.72 1.35 32.58
C LEU A 532 -34.21 -0.09 32.40
N CYS A 533 -35.11 -1.08 32.58
CA CYS A 533 -34.71 -2.49 32.65
C CYS A 533 -35.02 -3.30 31.38
N ARG A 534 -35.65 -2.68 30.36
CA ARG A 534 -36.04 -3.33 29.08
C ARG A 534 -37.05 -4.48 29.21
N LYS A 535 -37.61 -4.72 30.40
CA LYS A 535 -38.61 -5.77 30.65
C LYS A 535 -39.93 -5.46 29.94
N ASP A 536 -40.60 -6.50 29.44
CA ASP A 536 -41.96 -6.45 28.92
C ASP A 536 -42.97 -6.06 30.01
N LEU A 537 -43.75 -5.02 29.77
CA LEU A 537 -44.76 -4.50 30.71
C LEU A 537 -46.20 -4.70 30.23
N ARG A 538 -46.44 -5.51 29.19
CA ARG A 538 -47.80 -5.72 28.66
C ARG A 538 -48.77 -6.31 29.71
N GLN A 539 -48.26 -7.14 30.62
CA GLN A 539 -49.05 -7.75 31.70
C GLN A 539 -48.96 -6.94 33.01
N GLU A 540 -47.74 -6.62 33.46
CA GLU A 540 -47.51 -5.95 34.76
C GLU A 540 -47.84 -4.45 34.73
N SER A 541 -47.80 -3.79 33.56
CA SER A 541 -48.12 -2.38 33.39
C SER A 541 -47.42 -1.49 34.43
N TYR A 542 -48.17 -0.75 35.27
CA TYR A 542 -47.62 0.10 36.32
C TYR A 542 -47.15 -0.68 37.57
N ALA A 543 -47.58 -1.92 37.77
CA ALA A 543 -47.20 -2.72 38.94
C ALA A 543 -45.69 -3.08 38.97
N HIS A 544 -45.00 -2.92 37.85
CA HIS A 544 -43.56 -3.02 37.72
C HIS A 544 -42.80 -1.92 38.48
N PHE A 545 -43.44 -0.78 38.71
CA PHE A 545 -42.83 0.38 39.34
C PHE A 545 -43.10 0.41 40.84
N CYS A 546 -42.19 1.07 41.56
CA CYS A 546 -42.21 1.16 43.02
C CYS A 546 -43.09 2.33 43.48
N ASP A 547 -44.08 2.04 44.33
CA ASP A 547 -44.99 3.06 44.90
C ASP A 547 -44.50 3.62 46.26
N HIS A 548 -43.32 3.21 46.73
CA HIS A 548 -42.79 3.69 48.00
C HIS A 548 -42.30 5.14 47.89
N PHE A 549 -42.78 5.99 48.80
CA PHE A 549 -42.31 7.36 48.95
C PHE A 549 -40.79 7.43 49.21
N ARG A 550 -40.12 8.40 48.56
CA ARG A 550 -38.67 8.63 48.67
C ARG A 550 -38.42 10.08 49.12
N PRO A 551 -37.67 10.30 50.21
CA PRO A 551 -37.35 11.65 50.67
C PRO A 551 -36.56 12.46 49.65
N MET A 552 -35.72 11.79 48.86
CA MET A 552 -34.94 12.38 47.77
C MET A 552 -35.35 11.72 46.43
N PRO A 553 -35.85 12.49 45.45
CA PRO A 553 -36.21 11.97 44.13
C PRO A 553 -35.03 11.24 43.47
N GLY A 554 -35.28 10.08 42.85
CA GLY A 554 -34.27 9.33 42.08
C GLY A 554 -33.36 8.36 42.85
N GLN A 555 -33.37 8.36 44.19
CA GLN A 555 -32.61 7.37 44.99
C GLN A 555 -33.21 5.96 44.89
N LYS A 556 -32.41 4.89 44.96
CA LYS A 556 -32.93 3.50 44.95
C LYS A 556 -33.83 3.24 46.16
N CYS A 557 -34.92 2.51 45.95
CA CYS A 557 -35.81 2.10 47.04
C CYS A 557 -35.11 1.11 47.98
N LYS A 558 -35.19 1.34 49.30
CA LYS A 558 -34.65 0.42 50.33
C LYS A 558 -35.60 -0.73 50.67
N LYS A 559 -36.86 -0.67 50.25
CA LYS A 559 -37.93 -1.62 50.61
C LYS A 559 -38.24 -2.66 49.53
N CYS A 560 -37.87 -2.40 48.27
CA CYS A 560 -38.14 -3.32 47.15
C CYS A 560 -37.20 -3.09 45.97
N ASN A 561 -37.15 -4.05 45.06
CA ASN A 561 -36.32 -4.02 43.85
C ASN A 561 -37.09 -3.54 42.58
N LYS A 562 -38.28 -2.95 42.74
CA LYS A 562 -39.08 -2.43 41.62
C LYS A 562 -38.47 -1.16 41.01
N CYS A 563 -38.69 -0.95 39.71
CA CYS A 563 -38.16 0.21 38.98
C CYS A 563 -38.81 1.53 39.41
N ASP A 564 -38.12 2.64 39.16
CA ASP A 564 -38.64 3.97 39.43
C ASP A 564 -39.35 4.52 38.18
N LEU A 565 -40.56 5.05 38.36
CA LEU A 565 -41.40 5.55 37.28
C LEU A 565 -40.86 6.83 36.65
N TYR A 566 -40.25 7.71 37.45
CA TYR A 566 -39.85 9.06 37.05
C TYR A 566 -38.35 9.30 37.14
N LYS A 567 -37.55 8.27 37.43
CA LYS A 567 -36.10 8.40 37.40
C LYS A 567 -35.61 8.69 35.98
N THR A 568 -34.86 9.78 35.84
CA THR A 568 -34.05 10.08 34.67
C THR A 568 -32.69 9.40 34.84
N GLU A 569 -32.25 8.66 33.84
CA GLU A 569 -30.88 8.13 33.82
C GLU A 569 -29.93 9.25 33.43
N ASP A 570 -28.75 9.28 34.05
CA ASP A 570 -27.68 10.17 33.63
C ASP A 570 -27.10 9.64 32.32
N GLU A 571 -27.58 10.19 31.20
CA GLU A 571 -27.24 9.73 29.86
C GLU A 571 -25.73 9.80 29.60
N GLU A 572 -25.06 10.84 30.07
CA GLU A 572 -23.61 11.02 29.93
C GLU A 572 -22.84 9.89 30.62
N LYS A 573 -23.25 9.54 31.84
CA LYS A 573 -22.65 8.43 32.58
C LYS A 573 -22.88 7.09 31.88
N VAL A 574 -24.09 6.83 31.39
CA VAL A 574 -24.43 5.59 30.68
C VAL A 574 -23.64 5.47 29.37
N ILE A 575 -23.51 6.56 28.61
CA ILE A 575 -22.69 6.61 27.39
C ILE A 575 -21.22 6.29 27.71
N LYS A 576 -20.67 6.90 28.78
CA LYS A 576 -19.27 6.68 29.17
C LYS A 576 -18.99 5.25 29.62
N GLU A 577 -19.90 4.66 30.40
CA GLU A 577 -19.82 3.25 30.81
C GLU A 577 -19.93 2.30 29.60
N ALA A 578 -20.83 2.57 28.66
CA ALA A 578 -20.98 1.80 27.43
C ALA A 578 -19.72 1.88 26.54
N ALA A 579 -19.15 3.08 26.37
CA ALA A 579 -17.95 3.29 25.58
C ALA A 579 -16.73 2.52 26.15
N THR A 580 -16.51 2.61 27.47
CA THR A 580 -15.41 1.93 28.14
C THR A 580 -15.55 0.41 28.10
N LYS A 581 -16.77 -0.11 28.29
CA LYS A 581 -17.06 -1.55 28.18
C LYS A 581 -16.82 -2.05 26.75
N ALA A 582 -17.37 -1.37 25.74
CA ALA A 582 -17.22 -1.74 24.34
C ALA A 582 -15.74 -1.73 23.91
N ARG A 583 -14.98 -0.71 24.31
CA ARG A 583 -13.54 -0.64 24.05
C ARG A 583 -12.80 -1.86 24.63
N ASN A 584 -13.07 -2.20 25.89
CA ASN A 584 -12.42 -3.34 26.55
C ASN A 584 -12.81 -4.68 25.94
N GLU A 585 -14.07 -4.85 25.51
CA GLU A 585 -14.54 -6.06 24.81
C GLU A 585 -13.88 -6.21 23.44
N PHE A 586 -13.77 -5.13 22.67
CA PHE A 586 -13.11 -5.12 21.37
C PHE A 586 -11.61 -5.45 21.48
N LEU A 587 -10.90 -4.86 22.44
CA LEU A 587 -9.47 -5.12 22.67
C LEU A 587 -9.19 -6.54 23.18
N LYS A 588 -10.17 -7.22 23.79
CA LYS A 588 -10.05 -8.64 24.16
C LYS A 588 -10.19 -9.58 22.97
N SER A 589 -11.03 -9.22 21.99
CA SER A 589 -11.25 -10.03 20.80
C SER A 589 -10.24 -9.77 19.69
N HIS A 590 -9.58 -8.60 19.68
CA HIS A 590 -8.60 -8.18 18.68
C HIS A 590 -7.28 -7.75 19.35
N PRO A 591 -6.43 -8.71 19.79
CA PRO A 591 -5.17 -8.41 20.49
C PRO A 591 -4.14 -7.67 19.62
N GLU A 592 -4.19 -7.78 18.30
CA GLU A 592 -3.39 -7.02 17.33
C GLU A 592 -3.56 -5.50 17.46
N ALA A 593 -4.74 -5.04 17.90
CA ALA A 593 -5.02 -3.63 18.18
C ALA A 593 -4.52 -3.16 19.57
N ARG A 594 -3.70 -3.97 20.28
CA ARG A 594 -3.17 -3.65 21.61
C ARG A 594 -1.70 -3.25 21.58
N ASP A 595 -0.90 -3.85 20.69
CA ASP A 595 0.54 -3.63 20.56
C ASP A 595 0.90 -2.42 19.69
N VAL A 596 -0.06 -1.94 18.90
CA VAL A 596 0.06 -0.68 18.19
C VAL A 596 -0.35 0.40 19.19
N ASN A 597 0.56 1.33 19.51
CA ASN A 597 0.30 2.51 20.32
C ASN A 597 -0.73 3.41 19.61
N LEU A 598 -2.00 2.98 19.63
CA LEU A 598 -3.07 3.43 18.73
C LEU A 598 -3.62 4.82 19.04
N LEU A 599 -3.04 5.55 20.02
CA LEU A 599 -3.46 6.90 20.41
C LEU A 599 -2.32 7.77 21.00
N GLU A 600 -1.07 7.68 20.53
CA GLU A 600 -0.04 8.64 20.99
C GLU A 600 -0.10 10.02 20.29
N ASN A 601 -0.93 10.20 19.26
CA ASN A 601 -1.03 11.49 18.56
C ASN A 601 -2.16 12.42 19.01
N ASN A 602 -2.79 12.18 20.17
CA ASN A 602 -3.63 13.18 20.85
C ASN A 602 -3.74 12.84 22.35
N VAL A 603 -2.77 13.32 23.15
CA VAL A 603 -2.81 13.21 24.61
C VAL A 603 -3.76 14.27 25.18
N ILE A 604 -4.87 13.84 25.77
CA ILE A 604 -5.58 14.56 26.83
C ILE A 604 -5.60 13.61 28.05
N GLY A 605 -4.72 13.84 29.03
CA GLY A 605 -4.65 13.09 30.28
C GLY A 605 -3.25 13.11 30.91
N PRO A 606 -3.12 13.04 32.26
CA PRO A 606 -1.91 13.49 32.95
C PRO A 606 -0.75 12.51 32.78
N VAL A 607 0.40 13.08 32.44
CA VAL A 607 1.70 12.43 32.30
C VAL A 607 2.20 11.97 33.66
N THR A 608 2.65 10.72 33.75
CA THR A 608 3.42 10.21 34.89
C THR A 608 4.91 10.39 34.63
N GLY A 609 5.58 11.14 35.52
CA GLY A 609 7.00 11.06 35.89
C GLY A 609 8.04 11.42 34.81
N GLU A 610 8.67 12.58 34.95
CA GLU A 610 9.62 13.17 33.99
C GLU A 610 11.07 12.64 34.08
N ASP A 611 11.43 11.80 35.06
CA ASP A 611 12.84 11.51 35.33
C ASP A 611 13.43 10.29 34.58
N ASP A 612 12.63 9.33 34.12
CA ASP A 612 13.11 8.14 33.38
C ASP A 612 13.29 8.38 31.85
N ASN A 613 12.72 9.46 31.31
CA ASN A 613 12.73 9.74 29.88
C ASN A 613 14.03 10.39 29.37
N TYR A 614 14.71 11.19 30.20
CA TYR A 614 15.93 11.90 29.77
C TYR A 614 17.08 10.93 29.49
N PHE A 615 17.26 9.91 30.34
CA PHE A 615 18.33 8.92 30.16
C PHE A 615 18.07 8.02 28.94
N ARG A 616 16.82 7.61 28.72
CA ARG A 616 16.41 6.86 27.52
C ARG A 616 16.62 7.68 26.24
N GLU A 617 16.19 8.94 26.19
CA GLU A 617 16.43 9.81 25.03
C GLU A 617 17.92 10.02 24.75
N THR A 618 18.73 10.17 25.80
CA THR A 618 20.16 10.43 25.67
C THR A 618 20.88 9.20 25.13
N ILE A 619 20.50 8.00 25.59
CA ILE A 619 20.99 6.72 25.06
C ILE A 619 20.53 6.52 23.62
N GLU A 620 19.26 6.79 23.29
CA GLU A 620 18.77 6.70 21.92
C GLU A 620 19.56 7.59 20.97
N LYS A 621 19.79 8.86 21.34
CA LYS A 621 20.61 9.80 20.56
C LYS A 621 22.08 9.36 20.43
N ALA A 622 22.64 8.74 21.47
CA ALA A 622 24.00 8.22 21.45
C ALA A 622 24.12 6.98 20.54
N VAL A 623 23.17 6.05 20.62
CA VAL A 623 23.10 4.86 19.77
C VAL A 623 22.84 5.24 18.31
N GLU A 624 21.94 6.19 18.04
CA GLU A 624 21.73 6.74 16.70
C GLU A 624 23.05 7.26 16.10
N LYS A 625 23.81 8.07 16.84
CA LYS A 625 25.11 8.60 16.41
C LYS A 625 26.19 7.52 16.21
N VAL A 626 26.23 6.50 17.06
CA VAL A 626 27.19 5.39 16.93
C VAL A 626 26.85 4.55 15.70
N ILE A 627 25.57 4.29 15.44
CA ILE A 627 25.11 3.59 14.24
C ILE A 627 25.34 4.48 12.99
N ASP A 628 25.18 5.81 13.07
CA ASP A 628 25.49 6.76 11.96
C ASP A 628 26.99 6.75 11.62
N TYR A 629 27.84 6.48 12.62
CA TYR A 629 29.29 6.42 12.42
C TYR A 629 29.77 5.05 11.91
N LEU A 630 29.09 3.96 12.28
CA LEU A 630 29.47 2.59 11.93
C LEU A 630 28.87 2.09 10.61
N LEU A 631 27.76 2.67 10.15
CA LEU A 631 27.12 2.35 8.87
C LEU A 631 27.17 3.60 7.98
N PRO A 632 27.90 3.57 6.85
CA PRO A 632 27.97 4.69 5.91
C PRO A 632 26.63 4.97 5.21
#